data_AF-A0A9D7RWS6-F1
#
_entry.id   AF-A0A9D7RWS6-F1
#
_cell.length_a   1.000
_cell.length_b   1.000
_cell.length_c   1.000
_cell.angle_alpha   90.00
_cell.angle_beta   90.00
_cell.angle_gamma   90.00
#
_symmetry.space_group_name_H-M   'P 1'
#
loop_
_entity.id
_entity.type
_entity.pdbx_description
1 polymer ?
#
loop_
_entity_poly.entity_id
_entity_poly.type
_entity_poly.pdbx_seq_one_letter_code
_entity_poly.pdbx_strand_id
1 'polypeptide(L)'
;MSLEPRCKENKTDFYFNADTNFDVIYGRHSQAEIRYRIDEQKPITEYWSESTDGKAAFSDTAINTLRKMADAESILIEFTPHNASPVTAKFDIHGLRPLLQKIAETCNWKL
;
A
#
# COMPACT_ATOMS: atom_id res chain seq x y z
N MET A 1 10.54 1.04 6.95
CA MET A 1 9.20 0.97 6.35
C MET A 1 9.35 1.24 4.87
N SER A 2 8.67 0.47 4.03
CA SER A 2 8.73 0.60 2.57
C SER A 2 7.36 0.48 1.93
N LEU A 3 7.23 1.04 0.73
CA LEU A 3 6.04 0.97 -0.10
C LEU A 3 6.41 0.36 -1.45
N GLU A 4 5.81 -0.77 -1.77
CA GLU A 4 6.35 -1.68 -2.80
C GLU A 4 5.26 -2.07 -3.81
N PRO A 5 5.25 -1.44 -5.00
CA PRO A 5 4.56 -1.98 -6.17
C PRO A 5 5.40 -3.08 -6.83
N ARG A 6 4.78 -4.21 -7.20
CA ARG A 6 5.47 -5.25 -7.96
C ARG A 6 4.55 -6.02 -8.89
N CYS A 7 5.15 -6.65 -9.89
CA CYS A 7 4.51 -7.72 -10.66
C CYS A 7 5.13 -9.06 -10.25
N LYS A 8 4.30 -10.00 -9.77
CA LYS A 8 4.72 -11.35 -9.40
C LYS A 8 3.73 -12.36 -9.99
N GLU A 9 4.23 -13.35 -10.73
CA GLU A 9 3.39 -14.40 -11.33
C GLU A 9 2.21 -13.83 -12.14
N ASN A 10 2.46 -12.78 -12.93
CA ASN A 10 1.46 -12.06 -13.72
C ASN A 10 0.34 -11.38 -12.89
N LYS A 11 0.54 -11.24 -11.57
CA LYS A 11 -0.34 -10.49 -10.67
C LYS A 11 0.38 -9.25 -10.17
N THR A 12 -0.30 -8.10 -10.24
CA THR A 12 0.20 -6.86 -9.65
C THR A 12 -0.16 -6.83 -8.17
N ASP A 13 0.85 -6.74 -7.33
CA ASP A 13 0.72 -6.51 -5.91
C ASP A 13 1.14 -5.07 -5.59
N PHE A 14 0.50 -4.52 -4.57
CA PHE A 14 0.92 -3.29 -3.92
C PHE A 14 0.83 -3.50 -2.42
N TYR A 15 1.94 -3.32 -1.71
CA TYR A 15 1.97 -3.54 -0.27
C TYR A 15 2.83 -2.52 0.46
N PHE A 16 2.49 -2.35 1.73
CA PHE A 16 3.24 -1.55 2.69
C PHE A 16 3.91 -2.49 3.68
N ASN A 17 5.22 -2.39 3.83
CA ASN A 17 5.98 -3.10 4.86
C ASN A 17 6.28 -2.13 6.01
N ALA A 18 5.70 -2.44 7.17
CA ALA A 18 5.78 -1.64 8.38
C ALA A 18 7.03 -1.95 9.23
N ASP A 19 7.80 -3.00 8.90
CA ASP A 19 8.87 -3.59 9.72
C ASP A 19 8.43 -4.08 11.13
N THR A 20 7.13 -3.98 11.43
CA THR A 20 6.49 -4.34 12.70
C THR A 20 5.12 -4.95 12.42
N ASN A 21 4.58 -5.68 13.40
CA ASN A 21 3.25 -6.27 13.28
C ASN A 21 2.17 -5.20 13.39
N PHE A 22 1.08 -5.38 12.64
CA PHE A 22 -0.12 -4.55 12.74
C PHE A 22 -0.95 -4.90 13.97
N ASP A 23 -1.77 -3.96 14.42
CA ASP A 23 -2.70 -4.20 15.51
C ASP A 23 -3.84 -5.14 15.10
N VAL A 24 -4.35 -5.90 16.07
CA VAL A 24 -5.35 -6.94 15.82
C VAL A 24 -6.74 -6.33 15.79
N ILE A 25 -7.47 -6.56 14.70
CA ILE A 25 -8.82 -6.04 14.51
C ILE A 25 -9.84 -7.16 14.76
N TYR A 26 -10.72 -6.94 15.74
CA TYR A 26 -11.76 -7.92 16.08
C TYR A 26 -12.66 -8.22 14.86
N GLY A 27 -12.81 -9.51 14.53
CA GLY A 27 -13.59 -9.96 13.38
C GLY A 27 -12.90 -9.84 12.02
N ARG A 28 -11.64 -9.37 11.97
CA ARG A 28 -10.83 -9.23 10.75
C ARG A 28 -9.44 -9.83 10.96
N HIS A 29 -9.39 -11.15 11.03
CA HIS A 29 -8.13 -11.88 11.16
C HIS A 29 -7.25 -11.67 9.91
N SER A 30 -5.95 -11.48 10.11
CA SER A 30 -4.97 -11.28 9.03
C SER A 30 -5.31 -10.09 8.11
N GLN A 31 -5.89 -9.02 8.67
CA GLN A 31 -6.08 -7.77 7.97
C GLN A 31 -5.54 -6.60 8.79
N ALA A 32 -4.87 -5.69 8.12
CA ALA A 32 -4.42 -4.42 8.69
C ALA A 32 -5.35 -3.29 8.24
N GLU A 33 -5.75 -2.41 9.15
CA GLU A 33 -6.40 -1.15 8.79
C GLU A 33 -5.34 -0.16 8.31
N ILE A 34 -5.45 0.23 7.04
CA ILE A 34 -4.54 1.16 6.40
C ILE A 34 -5.33 2.39 5.98
N ARG A 35 -5.03 3.54 6.60
CA ARG A 35 -5.57 4.83 6.17
C ARG A 35 -4.51 5.55 5.36
N TYR A 36 -4.79 5.90 4.11
CA TYR A 36 -3.81 6.58 3.27
C TYR A 36 -4.40 7.76 2.51
N ARG A 37 -3.53 8.69 2.17
CA ARG A 37 -3.84 9.92 1.44
C ARG A 37 -2.81 10.15 0.34
N ILE A 38 -3.27 10.30 -0.89
CA ILE A 38 -2.44 10.62 -2.06
C ILE A 38 -2.55 12.13 -2.30
N ASP A 39 -1.42 12.84 -2.26
CA ASP A 39 -1.34 14.30 -2.30
C ASP A 39 -2.37 14.96 -1.35
N GLU A 40 -3.06 16.01 -1.80
CA GLU A 40 -4.10 16.73 -1.05
C GLU A 40 -5.52 16.15 -1.22
N GLN A 41 -5.63 14.90 -1.69
CA GLN A 41 -6.93 14.23 -1.82
C GLN A 41 -7.51 13.87 -0.44
N LYS A 42 -8.79 13.49 -0.40
CA LYS A 42 -9.39 12.98 0.84
C LYS A 42 -8.72 11.65 1.24
N PRO A 43 -8.38 11.46 2.53
CA PRO A 43 -7.85 10.19 3.00
C PRO A 43 -8.91 9.09 2.83
N ILE A 44 -8.44 7.89 2.51
CA ILE A 44 -9.25 6.68 2.42
C ILE A 44 -8.73 5.62 3.39
N THR A 45 -9.66 4.88 3.98
CA THR A 45 -9.35 3.75 4.87
C THR A 45 -9.77 2.47 4.19
N GLU A 46 -8.83 1.54 4.09
CA GLU A 46 -9.04 0.19 3.55
C GLU A 46 -8.49 -0.85 4.52
N TYR A 47 -9.00 -2.07 4.43
CA TYR A 47 -8.42 -3.22 5.11
C TYR A 47 -7.57 -3.98 4.11
N TRP A 48 -6.29 -4.11 4.40
CA TRP A 48 -5.31 -4.76 3.54
C TRP A 48 -4.95 -6.12 4.14
N SER A 49 -4.72 -7.12 3.28
CA SER A 49 -4.41 -8.48 3.71
C SER A 49 -2.99 -8.56 4.27
N GLU A 50 -2.80 -9.09 5.48
CA GLU A 50 -1.46 -9.19 6.10
C GLU A 50 -0.60 -10.28 5.46
N SER A 51 0.73 -10.06 5.48
CA SER A 51 1.72 -11.09 5.16
C SER A 51 1.72 -12.20 6.21
N THR A 52 2.30 -13.35 5.84
CA THR A 52 2.43 -14.49 6.76
C THR A 52 3.24 -14.16 8.02
N ASP A 53 4.22 -13.25 7.92
CA ASP A 53 5.02 -12.79 9.07
C ASP A 53 4.43 -11.56 9.77
N GLY A 54 3.27 -11.06 9.32
CA GLY A 54 2.52 -9.95 9.92
C GLY A 54 3.12 -8.55 9.70
N LYS A 55 4.22 -8.43 8.96
CA LYS A 55 4.96 -7.16 8.82
C LYS A 55 4.58 -6.34 7.60
N ALA A 56 3.90 -6.94 6.63
CA ALA A 56 3.43 -6.25 5.44
C ALA A 56 1.93 -6.40 5.26
N ALA A 57 1.30 -5.40 4.65
CA ALA A 57 -0.11 -5.40 4.31
C ALA A 57 -0.28 -5.17 2.81
N PHE A 58 -1.07 -6.01 2.16
CA PHE A 58 -1.31 -6.04 0.72
C PHE A 58 -2.66 -5.42 0.38
N SER A 59 -2.65 -4.42 -0.49
CA SER A 59 -3.86 -3.77 -0.99
C SER A 59 -4.66 -4.71 -1.90
N ASP A 60 -5.93 -4.93 -1.57
CA ASP A 60 -6.87 -5.66 -2.43
C ASP A 60 -7.23 -4.87 -3.70
N THR A 61 -6.95 -3.56 -3.71
CA THR A 61 -7.22 -2.61 -4.81
C THR A 61 -5.95 -2.13 -5.51
N ALA A 62 -4.86 -2.93 -5.47
CA ALA A 62 -3.52 -2.58 -5.94
C ALA A 62 -3.50 -1.78 -7.26
N ILE A 63 -4.06 -2.30 -8.35
CA ILE A 63 -4.05 -1.62 -9.66
C ILE A 63 -4.73 -0.24 -9.60
N ASN A 64 -5.86 -0.12 -8.92
CA ASN A 64 -6.58 1.15 -8.81
C ASN A 64 -5.78 2.18 -8.00
N THR A 65 -5.12 1.74 -6.93
CA THR A 65 -4.26 2.60 -6.11
C THR A 65 -3.03 3.04 -6.88
N LEU A 66 -2.36 2.13 -7.60
CA LEU A 66 -1.19 2.45 -8.42
C LEU A 66 -1.52 3.43 -9.56
N ARG A 67 -2.70 3.33 -10.19
CA ARG A 67 -3.14 4.33 -11.19
C ARG A 67 -3.22 5.73 -10.59
N LYS A 68 -3.76 5.87 -9.38
CA LYS A 68 -3.86 7.16 -8.69
C LYS A 68 -2.50 7.71 -8.29
N MET A 69 -1.54 6.84 -7.99
CA MET A 69 -0.18 7.20 -7.63
C MET A 69 0.70 7.57 -8.83
N ALA A 70 0.31 7.24 -10.06
CA ALA A 70 1.15 7.40 -11.25
C ALA A 70 1.66 8.84 -11.44
N ASP A 71 0.78 9.81 -11.22
CA ASP A 71 1.08 11.25 -11.39
C ASP A 71 1.11 12.01 -10.07
N ALA A 72 1.12 11.30 -8.94
CA ALA A 72 1.13 11.90 -7.63
C ALA A 72 2.55 12.27 -7.19
N GLU A 73 2.64 13.20 -6.25
CA GLU A 73 3.92 13.63 -5.68
C GLU A 73 4.22 12.92 -4.37
N SER A 74 3.18 12.65 -3.57
CA SER A 74 3.36 12.03 -2.25
C SER A 74 2.20 11.14 -1.84
N ILE A 75 2.50 10.21 -0.95
CA ILE A 75 1.50 9.41 -0.25
C ILE A 75 1.82 9.36 1.23
N LEU A 76 0.79 9.58 2.05
CA LEU A 76 0.82 9.37 3.49
C LEU A 76 0.09 8.08 3.80
N ILE A 77 0.69 7.22 4.61
CA ILE A 77 0.12 5.97 5.08
C ILE A 77 0.10 6.02 6.60
N GLU A 78 -1.07 5.88 7.18
CA GLU A 78 -1.30 5.75 8.61
C GLU A 78 -1.75 4.33 8.94
N PHE A 79 -1.12 3.75 9.96
CA PHE A 79 -1.41 2.42 10.45
C PHE A 79 -1.14 2.35 11.95
N THR A 80 -1.68 1.33 12.62
CA THR A 80 -1.47 1.09 14.04
C THR A 80 -0.57 -0.14 14.23
N PRO A 81 0.65 0.02 14.75
CA PRO A 81 1.45 -1.12 15.17
C PRO A 81 0.81 -1.83 16.38
N HIS A 82 1.08 -3.12 16.52
CA HIS A 82 0.53 -3.91 17.62
C HIS A 82 0.86 -3.31 19.00
N ASN A 83 -0.18 -3.09 19.82
CA ASN A 83 -0.10 -2.47 21.15
C ASN A 83 0.59 -1.10 21.18
N ALA A 84 0.52 -0.33 20.10
CA ALA A 84 1.08 1.01 20.02
C ALA A 84 0.05 2.04 19.52
N SER A 85 0.41 3.33 19.58
CA SER A 85 -0.39 4.39 18.98
C SER A 85 -0.25 4.40 17.45
N PRO A 86 -1.26 4.89 16.70
CA PRO A 86 -1.16 5.05 15.25
C PRO A 86 0.05 5.90 14.85
N VAL A 87 0.72 5.51 13.77
CA VAL A 87 1.87 6.22 13.20
C VAL A 87 1.62 6.50 11.73
N THR A 88 2.24 7.57 11.22
CA THR A 88 2.15 7.97 9.81
C THR A 88 3.51 7.88 9.13
N ALA A 89 3.59 7.13 8.04
CA ALA A 89 4.71 7.09 7.12
C ALA A 89 4.42 8.00 5.92
N LYS A 90 5.40 8.83 5.51
CA LYS A 90 5.33 9.66 4.31
C LYS A 90 6.31 9.12 3.26
N PHE A 91 5.82 8.97 2.04
CA PHE A 91 6.63 8.59 0.89
C PHE A 91 6.55 9.68 -0.18
N ASP A 92 7.71 10.09 -0.68
CA ASP A 92 7.83 10.85 -1.92
C ASP A 92 7.75 9.86 -3.08
N ILE A 93 6.81 10.09 -3.98
CA ILE A 93 6.53 9.26 -5.15
C ILE A 93 6.60 10.08 -6.44
N HIS A 94 7.19 11.28 -6.40
CA HIS A 94 7.37 12.09 -7.59
C HIS A 94 8.20 11.34 -8.64
N GLY A 95 7.71 11.33 -9.88
CA GLY A 95 8.36 10.64 -10.99
C GLY A 95 8.18 9.11 -10.98
N LEU A 96 7.22 8.57 -10.23
CA LEU A 96 6.96 7.13 -10.15
C LEU A 96 6.35 6.52 -11.44
N ARG A 97 5.73 7.33 -12.31
CA ARG A 97 5.06 6.89 -13.54
C ARG A 97 5.86 5.88 -14.40
N PRO A 98 7.13 6.12 -14.77
CA PRO A 98 7.85 5.20 -15.66
C PRO A 98 8.06 3.81 -15.05
N LEU A 99 8.23 3.73 -13.73
CA LEU A 99 8.36 2.46 -13.01
C LEU A 99 7.02 1.70 -13.01
N LEU A 100 5.91 2.40 -12.80
CA LEU A 100 4.58 1.80 -12.85
C LEU A 100 4.19 1.37 -14.26
N GLN A 101 4.60 2.09 -15.30
CA GLN A 101 4.41 1.67 -16.69
C GLN A 101 5.08 0.32 -16.94
N LYS A 102 6.33 0.14 -16.51
CA LYS A 102 7.05 -1.13 -16.64
C LYS A 102 6.34 -2.28 -15.89
N ILE A 103 5.85 -2.02 -14.69
CA ILE A 103 5.06 -2.99 -13.92
C ILE A 103 3.76 -3.34 -14.66
N ALA A 104 3.06 -2.34 -15.18
CA ALA A 104 1.80 -2.51 -15.89
C ALA A 104 1.96 -3.36 -17.15
N GLU A 105 2.98 -3.07 -17.96
CA GLU A 105 3.34 -3.86 -19.13
C GLU A 105 3.69 -5.31 -18.77
N THR A 106 4.51 -5.50 -17.72
CA THR A 106 4.93 -6.85 -17.27
C THR A 106 3.74 -7.69 -16.78
N CYS A 107 2.76 -7.05 -16.15
CA CYS A 107 1.58 -7.71 -15.58
C CYS A 107 0.32 -7.56 -16.46
N ASN A 108 0.48 -7.19 -17.74
CA ASN A 108 -0.58 -7.16 -18.74
C ASN A 108 -1.78 -6.26 -18.40
N TRP A 109 -1.55 -5.10 -17.78
CA TRP A 109 -2.57 -4.06 -17.61
C TRP A 109 -2.06 -2.70 -18.11
N LYS A 110 -2.99 -1.77 -18.32
CA LYS A 110 -2.67 -0.43 -18.87
C LYS A 110 -2.58 0.58 -17.75
N LEU A 111 -1.53 1.38 -17.63
CA LEU A 111 -1.49 2.49 -16.67
C LEU A 111 -2.46 3.60 -17.05
#